data_AF-A0A5B9DU42-F1
#
_entry.id   AF-A0A5B9DU42-F1
#
_cell.length_a   1.000
_cell.length_b   1.000
_cell.length_c   1.000
_cell.angle_alpha   90.00
_cell.angle_beta   90.00
_cell.angle_gamma   90.00
#
_symmetry.space_group_name_H-M   'P 1'
#
loop_
_entity.id
_entity.type
_entity.pdbx_description
1 polymer ?
#
loop_
_entity_poly.entity_id
_entity_poly.type
_entity_poly.pdbx_seq_one_letter_code
_entity_poly.pdbx_strand_id
1 'polypeptide(L)'
;MTTTLPNLPVSPLRQTLIDDMTMRHFSAATQGNYIRDVERFASFLRRPPVTATTEDVRQFQLAQSEANVPVPSMNSNISAMQVFFANTLDRPDLARPPRAAII
;
A
#
# COMPACT_ATOMS: atom_id res chain seq x y z
N MET A 1 -14.21 -6.37 30.73
CA MET A 1 -15.17 -6.20 29.63
C MET A 1 -14.40 -6.25 28.33
N THR A 2 -14.59 -7.30 27.54
CA THR A 2 -13.92 -7.47 26.24
C THR A 2 -14.67 -6.68 25.18
N THR A 3 -14.09 -5.56 24.75
CA THR A 3 -14.63 -4.76 23.65
C THR A 3 -14.36 -5.51 22.34
N THR A 4 -15.32 -6.31 21.89
CA THR A 4 -15.36 -6.82 20.52
C THR A 4 -15.53 -5.61 19.59
N LEU A 5 -14.44 -5.18 18.95
CA LEU A 5 -14.50 -4.16 17.91
C LEU A 5 -15.41 -4.70 16.79
N PRO A 6 -16.45 -3.96 16.37
CA PRO A 6 -17.29 -4.38 15.26
C PRO A 6 -16.40 -4.62 14.05
N ASN A 7 -16.64 -5.72 13.34
CA ASN A 7 -16.05 -6.01 12.04
C ASN A 7 -16.42 -4.86 11.10
N LEU A 8 -15.58 -3.82 11.08
CA LEU A 8 -15.79 -2.63 10.27
C LEU A 8 -15.96 -3.12 8.83
N PRO A 9 -17.02 -2.69 8.11
CA PRO A 9 -17.21 -3.08 6.73
C PRO A 9 -15.92 -2.78 5.98
N VAL A 10 -15.33 -3.82 5.38
CA VAL A 10 -14.16 -3.72 4.53
C VAL A 10 -14.47 -2.63 3.51
N SER A 11 -13.66 -1.58 3.45
CA SER A 11 -13.90 -0.52 2.47
C SER A 11 -13.96 -1.16 1.07
N PRO A 12 -14.84 -0.71 0.16
CA PRO A 12 -14.95 -1.32 -1.17
C PRO A 12 -13.59 -1.47 -1.87
N LEU A 13 -12.72 -0.47 -1.70
CA LEU A 13 -11.36 -0.46 -2.21
C LEU A 13 -10.47 -1.56 -1.63
N ARG A 14 -10.60 -1.86 -0.34
CA ARG A 14 -9.87 -2.97 0.30
C ARG A 14 -10.36 -4.32 -0.20
N GLN A 15 -11.67 -4.47 -0.43
CA GLN A 15 -12.22 -5.70 -0.99
C GLN A 15 -11.69 -5.91 -2.42
N THR A 16 -11.70 -4.87 -3.26
CA THR A 16 -11.12 -4.95 -4.62
C THR A 16 -9.66 -5.36 -4.58
N LEU A 17 -8.84 -4.76 -3.69
CA LEU A 17 -7.44 -5.16 -3.53
C LEU A 17 -7.30 -6.65 -3.16
N ILE A 18 -8.13 -7.17 -2.25
CA ILE A 18 -8.14 -8.58 -1.86
C ILE A 18 -8.52 -9.47 -3.05
N ASP A 19 -9.55 -9.09 -3.79
CA ASP A 19 -10.06 -9.85 -4.95
C ASP A 19 -9.00 -9.90 -6.06
N ASP A 20 -8.33 -8.79 -6.35
CA ASP A 20 -7.24 -8.71 -7.35
C ASP A 20 -6.05 -9.60 -6.97
N MET A 21 -5.63 -9.55 -5.71
CA MET A 21 -4.51 -10.37 -5.22
C MET A 21 -4.88 -11.87 -5.20
N THR A 22 -6.14 -12.19 -4.89
CA THR A 22 -6.66 -13.57 -4.92
C THR A 22 -6.71 -14.11 -6.35
N MET A 23 -7.17 -13.31 -7.31
CA MET A 23 -7.18 -13.66 -8.74
C MET A 23 -5.76 -13.94 -9.27
N ARG A 24 -4.74 -13.28 -8.71
CA ARG A 24 -3.32 -13.47 -9.04
C ARG A 24 -2.63 -14.54 -8.21
N HIS A 25 -3.36 -15.29 -7.40
CA HIS A 25 -2.86 -16.38 -6.56
C HIS A 25 -1.81 -15.97 -5.53
N PHE A 26 -1.88 -14.74 -5.00
CA PHE A 26 -0.99 -14.32 -3.93
C PHE A 26 -1.30 -15.08 -2.64
N SER A 27 -0.26 -15.47 -1.91
CA SER A 27 -0.42 -16.14 -0.61
C SER A 27 -1.14 -15.25 0.39
N ALA A 28 -1.89 -15.84 1.34
CA ALA A 28 -2.55 -15.09 2.41
C ALA A 28 -1.58 -14.20 3.21
N ALA A 29 -0.34 -14.66 3.40
CA ALA A 29 0.72 -13.88 4.04
C ALA A 29 1.10 -12.63 3.22
N THR A 30 1.26 -12.79 1.91
CA THR A 30 1.53 -11.68 0.98
C THR A 30 0.36 -10.68 0.99
N GLN A 31 -0.87 -11.18 0.90
CA GLN A 31 -2.07 -10.34 0.93
C GLN A 31 -2.14 -9.52 2.22
N GLY A 32 -1.92 -10.15 3.37
CA GLY A 32 -1.92 -9.47 4.67
C GLY A 32 -0.84 -8.40 4.79
N ASN A 33 0.36 -8.65 4.24
CA ASN A 33 1.43 -7.66 4.22
C ASN A 33 1.06 -6.46 3.33
N TYR A 34 0.54 -6.70 2.13
CA TYR A 34 0.20 -5.63 1.19
C TYR A 34 -0.94 -4.76 1.71
N ILE A 35 -1.96 -5.36 2.34
CA ILE A 35 -3.03 -4.61 2.98
C ILE A 35 -2.47 -3.69 4.07
N ARG A 36 -1.59 -4.21 4.93
CA ARG A 36 -0.97 -3.41 6.01
C ARG A 36 -0.15 -2.25 5.45
N ASP A 37 0.59 -2.50 4.38
CA ASP A 37 1.44 -1.50 3.74
C ASP A 37 0.58 -0.39 3.07
N VAL A 38 -0.52 -0.76 2.43
CA VAL A 38 -1.51 0.19 1.87
C VAL A 38 -2.25 0.98 2.96
N GLU A 39 -2.59 0.35 4.08
CA GLU A 39 -3.18 1.03 5.24
C GLU A 39 -2.25 2.08 5.86
N ARG A 40 -0.95 1.76 5.95
CA ARG A 40 0.08 2.72 6.41
C ARG A 40 0.15 3.92 5.49
N PHE A 41 0.12 3.69 4.18
CA PHE A 41 0.11 4.76 3.19
C PHE A 41 -1.17 5.61 3.28
N ALA A 42 -2.34 4.99 3.39
CA ALA A 42 -3.60 5.72 3.56
C ALA A 42 -3.61 6.57 4.86
N SER A 43 -3.04 6.04 5.94
CA SER A 43 -2.87 6.76 7.21
C SER A 43 -1.94 7.96 7.07
N PHE A 44 -0.84 7.82 6.33
CA PHE A 44 0.07 8.94 6.01
C PHE A 44 -0.64 10.03 5.19
N LEU A 45 -1.41 9.63 4.18
CA LEU A 45 -2.15 10.54 3.32
C LEU A 45 -3.24 11.34 4.04
N ARG A 46 -3.88 10.76 5.06
CA ARG A 46 -5.08 11.29 5.75
C ARG A 46 -6.24 11.60 4.80
N ARG A 47 -6.27 10.94 3.63
CA ARG A 47 -7.31 11.02 2.60
C ARG A 47 -7.38 9.69 1.84
N PRO A 48 -8.46 9.41 1.10
CA PRO A 48 -8.59 8.16 0.34
C PRO A 48 -7.40 7.96 -0.62
N PRO A 49 -6.72 6.79 -0.64
CA PRO A 49 -5.51 6.57 -1.44
C PRO A 49 -5.75 6.59 -2.95
N VAL A 50 -7.01 6.52 -3.40
CA VAL A 50 -7.40 6.79 -4.80
C VAL A 50 -7.05 8.21 -5.26
N THR A 51 -6.97 9.17 -4.32
CA THR A 51 -6.60 10.58 -4.58
C THR A 51 -5.09 10.82 -4.55
N ALA A 52 -4.28 9.77 -4.39
CA ALA A 52 -2.83 9.89 -4.33
C ALA A 52 -2.26 10.44 -5.64
N THR A 53 -1.16 11.17 -5.51
CA THR A 53 -0.32 11.67 -6.60
C THR A 53 1.07 11.03 -6.52
N THR A 54 1.87 11.17 -7.58
CA THR A 54 3.27 10.68 -7.57
C THR A 54 4.08 11.37 -6.48
N GLU A 55 3.79 12.65 -6.19
CA GLU A 55 4.46 13.39 -5.13
C GLU A 55 4.12 12.82 -3.75
N ASP A 56 2.89 12.38 -3.51
CA ASP A 56 2.54 11.75 -2.24
C ASP A 56 3.30 10.44 -2.01
N VAL A 57 3.51 9.66 -3.07
CA VAL A 57 4.32 8.42 -3.01
C VAL A 57 5.77 8.77 -2.68
N ARG A 58 6.32 9.82 -3.29
CA ARG A 58 7.68 10.29 -3.02
C ARG A 58 7.83 10.77 -1.57
N GLN A 59 6.89 11.55 -1.08
CA GLN A 59 6.87 12.05 0.30
C GLN A 59 6.76 10.91 1.31
N PHE A 60 5.97 9.88 1.00
CA PHE A 60 5.87 8.71 1.85
C PHE A 60 7.17 7.90 1.93
N GLN A 61 7.90 7.77 0.82
CA GLN A 61 9.21 7.12 0.82
C GLN A 61 10.26 7.94 1.58
N LEU A 62 10.23 9.27 1.44
CA LEU A 62 11.09 10.19 2.19
C LEU A 62 10.84 10.08 3.70
N ALA A 63 9.57 10.13 4.13
CA ALA A 63 9.21 10.01 5.54
C ALA A 63 9.66 8.67 6.15
N GLN A 64 9.60 7.57 5.38
CA GLN A 64 10.13 6.28 5.82
C GLN A 64 11.66 6.28 5.96
N SER A 65 12.36 6.94 5.03
CA SER A 65 13.81 7.09 5.09
C SER A 65 14.23 7.90 6.32
N GLU A 66 13.55 9.02 6.59
CA GLU A 66 13.80 9.87 7.77
C GLU A 66 13.51 9.12 9.08
N ALA A 67 12.51 8.24 9.06
CA ALA A 67 12.17 7.37 10.19
C ALA A 67 13.09 6.14 10.34
N ASN A 68 14.14 6.00 9.53
CA ASN A 68 15.05 4.86 9.51
C ASN A 68 14.34 3.50 9.38
N VAL A 69 13.28 3.46 8.57
CA VAL A 69 12.58 2.19 8.27
C VAL A 69 13.58 1.24 7.59
N PRO A 70 13.69 -0.03 8.03
CA PRO A 70 14.61 -0.97 7.42
C PRO A 70 14.34 -1.14 5.91
N VAL A 71 15.40 -1.25 5.12
CA VAL A 71 15.34 -1.44 3.66
C VAL A 71 14.36 -2.56 3.24
N PRO A 72 14.33 -3.75 3.88
CA PRO A 72 13.36 -4.78 3.53
C PRO A 72 11.90 -4.33 3.67
N SER A 73 11.60 -3.53 4.70
CA SER A 73 10.26 -2.97 4.91
C SER A 73 9.93 -1.91 3.88
N MET A 74 10.88 -1.04 3.51
CA MET A 74 10.69 -0.08 2.42
C MET A 74 10.41 -0.78 1.09
N ASN A 75 11.13 -1.86 0.78
CA ASN A 75 10.92 -2.66 -0.42
C ASN A 75 9.54 -3.35 -0.44
N SER A 76 9.08 -3.85 0.71
CA SER A 76 7.71 -4.38 0.85
C SER A 76 6.67 -3.31 0.55
N ASN A 77 6.82 -2.12 1.16
CA ASN A 77 5.92 -1.00 0.93
C ASN A 77 5.89 -0.58 -0.55
N ILE A 78 7.05 -0.46 -1.21
CA ILE A 78 7.13 -0.11 -2.63
C ILE A 78 6.45 -1.17 -3.50
N SER A 79 6.66 -2.45 -3.21
CA SER A 79 6.05 -3.55 -3.95
C SER A 79 4.52 -3.57 -3.78
N ALA A 80 4.04 -3.34 -2.55
CA ALA A 80 2.61 -3.23 -2.27
C ALA A 80 1.99 -2.04 -3.02
N MET A 81 2.66 -0.88 -3.04
CA MET A 81 2.20 0.30 -3.79
C MET A 81 2.16 0.04 -5.29
N GLN A 82 3.18 -0.61 -5.84
CA GLN A 82 3.21 -1.02 -7.25
C GLN A 82 2.00 -1.88 -7.62
N VAL A 83 1.72 -2.91 -6.83
CA VAL A 83 0.60 -3.81 -7.08
C VAL A 83 -0.72 -3.09 -6.89
N PHE A 84 -0.88 -2.31 -5.83
CA PHE A 84 -2.11 -1.56 -5.56
C PHE A 84 -2.43 -0.55 -6.67
N PHE A 85 -1.47 0.29 -7.07
CA PHE A 85 -1.71 1.29 -8.10
C PHE A 85 -1.89 0.69 -9.48
N ALA A 86 -1.04 -0.26 -9.88
CA ALA A 86 -1.12 -0.84 -11.22
C ALA A 86 -2.33 -1.76 -11.39
N ASN A 87 -2.70 -2.52 -10.36
CA ASN A 87 -3.67 -3.61 -10.52
C ASN A 87 -5.05 -3.28 -9.95
N THR A 88 -5.11 -2.51 -8.87
CA THR A 88 -6.39 -2.18 -8.20
C THR A 88 -6.93 -0.83 -8.62
N LEU A 89 -6.06 0.15 -8.88
CA LEU A 89 -6.47 1.50 -9.27
C LEU A 89 -6.32 1.79 -10.78
N ASP A 90 -5.73 0.88 -11.55
CA ASP A 90 -5.39 1.09 -12.98
C ASP A 90 -4.60 2.41 -13.22
N ARG A 91 -3.68 2.70 -12.30
CA ARG A 91 -2.81 3.88 -12.27
C ARG A 91 -1.32 3.51 -12.31
N PRO A 92 -0.82 2.95 -13.44
CA PRO A 92 0.57 2.53 -13.55
C PRO A 92 1.57 3.71 -13.48
N ASP A 93 1.10 4.95 -13.68
CA ASP A 93 1.87 6.18 -13.48
C ASP A 93 2.35 6.33 -12.03
N LEU A 94 1.54 5.87 -11.07
CA LEU A 94 1.87 5.88 -9.64
C LEU A 94 2.64 4.65 -9.17
N ALA A 95 2.55 3.55 -9.93
CA ALA A 95 3.28 2.34 -9.62
C ALA A 95 4.79 2.49 -9.92
N ARG A 96 5.18 3.41 -10.80
CA ARG A 96 6.59 3.60 -11.15
C ARG A 96 7.24 4.64 -10.22
N PRO A 97 8.12 4.24 -9.29
CA PRO A 97 8.94 5.24 -8.62
C PRO A 97 9.79 5.98 -9.67
N PRO A 98 9.99 7.31 -9.54
CA PRO A 98 11.02 8.00 -10.31
C PRO A 98 12.35 7.26 -10.06
N ARG A 99 13.07 6.93 -11.14
CA ARG A 99 14.30 6.13 -11.11
C ARG A 99 15.31 6.74 -10.13
N ALA A 100 15.32 6.21 -8.92
CA ALA A 100 16.44 6.21 -8.00
C ALA A 100 16.69 4.74 -7.64
N ALA A 101 17.23 3.99 -8.61
CA ALA A 101 18.25 3.01 -8.26
C ALA A 101 19.41 3.86 -7.71
N ILE A 102 20.01 3.58 -6.57
CA ILE A 102 20.80 2.37 -6.30
C ILE A 102 20.88 2.23 -4.77
N ILE A 103 20.51 1.06 -4.27
CA ILE A 103 21.34 0.35 -3.29
C ILE A 103 22.20 -0.59 -4.11
#